data_AF-A0A1Y4KYY4-F1
#
_entry.id   AF-A0A1Y4KYY4-F1
#
_cell.length_a   1.000
_cell.length_b   1.000
_cell.length_c   1.000
_cell.angle_alpha   90.00
_cell.angle_beta   90.00
_cell.angle_gamma   90.00
#
_symmetry.space_group_name_H-M   'P 1'
#
loop_
_entity.id
_entity.type
_entity.pdbx_description
1 polymer ?
#
loop_
_entity_poly.entity_id
_entity_poly.type
_entity_poly.pdbx_seq_one_letter_code
_entity_poly.pdbx_strand_id
1 'polypeptide(L)'
;MKGIDVSKHNGAVNWTSAATAIDFAIIRAGYGKTYVDPWFEKHLAGAQAAGLRVGVYHYSYALTVEDARAEARHLLDIINGRKFDMPLWFDMEDADGYKAKHGFTFSWSNISAITQAFIDTIRAAGYQCGVYASKSWFDDYIKVDADAIWLAQWASKPTYTGKFDVWQNSDSGTVPGVTGKVDTNVLYTEFWKKQEEEEEMKVYTHTDQMPDWAQDTFYRLIAAGVVKVDAKGEINVEHSALQPMVYLDRLCDGHIEQLLKR
;
A
#
# COMPACT_ATOMS: atom_id res chain seq x y z
N MET A 1 -3.97 0.31 20.40
CA MET A 1 -5.25 -0.12 19.80
C MET A 1 -5.14 -1.56 19.33
N LYS A 2 -6.25 -2.30 19.27
CA LYS A 2 -6.30 -3.69 18.80
C LYS A 2 -6.87 -3.74 17.38
N GLY A 3 -6.38 -4.66 16.56
CA GLY A 3 -6.85 -4.81 15.20
C GLY A 3 -6.65 -6.21 14.66
N ILE A 4 -7.12 -6.41 13.44
CA ILE A 4 -6.88 -7.62 12.64
C ILE A 4 -6.32 -7.23 11.29
N ASP A 5 -5.69 -8.19 10.62
CA ASP A 5 -5.47 -8.11 9.20
C ASP A 5 -6.21 -9.25 8.48
N VAL A 6 -6.76 -8.95 7.30
CA VAL A 6 -7.67 -9.84 6.58
C VAL A 6 -7.43 -9.87 5.08
N SER A 7 -7.82 -10.98 4.47
CA SER A 7 -7.79 -11.22 3.04
C SER A 7 -8.91 -12.17 2.61
N LYS A 8 -8.92 -12.62 1.35
CA LYS A 8 -9.84 -13.68 0.89
C LYS A 8 -9.87 -14.93 1.77
N HIS A 9 -8.79 -15.22 2.50
CA HIS A 9 -8.67 -16.43 3.32
C HIS A 9 -9.60 -16.41 4.54
N ASN A 10 -10.01 -15.22 5.00
CA ASN A 10 -10.95 -15.07 6.11
C ASN A 10 -12.42 -15.11 5.66
N GLY A 11 -12.68 -14.96 4.36
CA GLY A 11 -14.02 -14.97 3.79
C GLY A 11 -14.89 -13.80 4.30
N ALA A 12 -16.17 -14.08 4.57
CA ALA A 12 -17.09 -13.07 5.06
C ALA A 12 -16.81 -12.70 6.53
N VAL A 13 -16.76 -11.39 6.80
CA VAL A 13 -16.61 -10.84 8.14
C VAL A 13 -17.88 -10.05 8.50
N ASN A 14 -18.45 -10.32 9.67
CA ASN A 14 -19.46 -9.46 10.28
C ASN A 14 -18.76 -8.29 10.99
N TRP A 15 -18.58 -7.19 10.26
CA TRP A 15 -17.83 -6.02 10.71
C TRP A 15 -18.48 -5.30 11.89
N THR A 16 -19.82 -5.28 11.99
CA THR A 16 -20.52 -4.72 13.16
C THR A 16 -20.17 -5.48 14.43
N SER A 17 -20.10 -6.82 14.37
CA SER A 17 -19.65 -7.63 15.51
C SER A 17 -18.16 -7.45 15.76
N ALA A 18 -17.32 -7.42 14.73
CA ALA A 18 -15.88 -7.23 14.88
C ALA A 18 -15.56 -5.91 15.58
N ALA A 19 -16.21 -4.81 15.20
CA ALA A 19 -16.00 -3.49 15.78
C ALA A 19 -16.31 -3.37 17.28
N THR A 20 -16.95 -4.38 17.89
CA THR A 20 -17.09 -4.45 19.36
C THR A 20 -15.80 -4.85 20.08
N ALA A 21 -14.80 -5.38 19.37
CA ALA A 21 -13.59 -5.96 19.93
C ALA A 21 -12.28 -5.40 19.33
N ILE A 22 -12.35 -4.71 18.19
CA ILE A 22 -11.19 -4.13 17.48
C ILE A 22 -11.44 -2.67 17.11
N ASP A 23 -10.35 -1.93 16.94
CA ASP A 23 -10.34 -0.50 16.62
C ASP A 23 -9.89 -0.21 15.17
N PHE A 24 -9.22 -1.17 14.51
CA PHE A 24 -8.71 -1.03 13.15
C PHE A 24 -8.62 -2.37 12.41
N ALA A 25 -8.56 -2.30 11.07
CA ALA A 25 -8.30 -3.44 10.20
C ALA A 25 -7.27 -3.09 9.11
N ILE A 26 -6.33 -4.00 8.81
CA ILE A 26 -5.40 -3.88 7.69
C ILE A 26 -5.80 -4.91 6.61
N ILE A 27 -6.13 -4.47 5.40
CA ILE A 27 -6.86 -5.29 4.42
C ILE A 27 -5.97 -5.57 3.20
N ARG A 28 -5.90 -6.82 2.75
CA ARG A 28 -5.14 -7.16 1.54
C ARG A 28 -5.80 -6.55 0.32
N ALA A 29 -5.10 -5.67 -0.38
CA ALA A 29 -5.51 -5.19 -1.70
C ALA A 29 -5.23 -6.23 -2.78
N GLY A 30 -4.04 -6.82 -2.76
CA GLY A 30 -3.60 -7.71 -3.82
C GLY A 30 -2.25 -8.34 -3.52
N TYR A 31 -1.71 -8.98 -4.54
CA TYR A 31 -0.35 -9.50 -4.52
C TYR A 31 0.24 -9.56 -5.92
N GLY A 32 1.58 -9.60 -5.99
CA GLY A 32 2.26 -9.61 -7.27
C GLY A 32 1.86 -8.40 -8.13
N LYS A 33 1.95 -8.57 -9.45
CA LYS A 33 1.78 -7.46 -10.41
C LYS A 33 0.38 -7.31 -10.98
N THR A 34 -0.52 -8.26 -10.73
CA THR A 34 -1.82 -8.32 -11.43
C THR A 34 -2.98 -8.84 -10.60
N TYR A 35 -2.74 -9.49 -9.46
CA TYR A 35 -3.82 -10.07 -8.68
C TYR A 35 -4.45 -9.05 -7.74
N VAL A 36 -5.77 -8.94 -7.79
CA VAL A 36 -6.59 -8.18 -6.83
C VAL A 36 -7.28 -9.16 -5.91
N ASP A 37 -7.24 -8.93 -4.61
CA ASP A 37 -7.96 -9.76 -3.66
C ASP A 37 -9.48 -9.60 -3.85
N PRO A 38 -10.23 -10.68 -4.15
CA PRO A 38 -11.66 -10.59 -4.47
C PRO A 38 -12.52 -10.16 -3.28
N TRP A 39 -11.98 -10.14 -2.06
CA TRP A 39 -12.66 -9.64 -0.88
C TRP A 39 -12.29 -8.20 -0.52
N PHE A 40 -11.30 -7.59 -1.17
CA PHE A 40 -10.78 -6.26 -0.83
C PHE A 40 -11.89 -5.21 -0.67
N GLU A 41 -12.71 -5.00 -1.70
CA GLU A 41 -13.78 -3.99 -1.67
C GLU A 41 -14.83 -4.27 -0.60
N LYS A 42 -15.17 -5.54 -0.37
CA LYS A 42 -16.16 -5.93 0.65
C LYS A 42 -15.63 -5.72 2.06
N HIS A 43 -14.37 -6.06 2.29
CA HIS A 43 -13.70 -5.84 3.56
C HIS A 43 -13.51 -4.35 3.83
N LEU A 44 -13.05 -3.60 2.83
CA LEU A 44 -12.83 -2.16 2.94
C LEU A 44 -14.12 -1.42 3.28
N ALA A 45 -15.17 -1.59 2.47
CA ALA A 45 -16.46 -0.94 2.71
C ALA A 45 -17.08 -1.35 4.05
N GLY A 46 -16.99 -2.64 4.39
CA GLY A 46 -17.55 -3.16 5.63
C GLY A 46 -16.85 -2.64 6.89
N ALA A 47 -15.51 -2.60 6.88
CA ALA A 47 -14.73 -2.07 8.00
C ALA A 47 -14.96 -0.56 8.18
N GLN A 48 -14.96 0.22 7.09
CA GLN A 48 -15.24 1.66 7.13
C GLN A 48 -16.66 1.96 7.64
N ALA A 49 -17.67 1.22 7.16
CA ALA A 49 -19.05 1.38 7.60
C ALA A 49 -19.25 1.04 9.09
N ALA A 50 -18.42 0.16 9.65
CA ALA A 50 -18.40 -0.16 11.06
C ALA A 50 -17.61 0.86 11.92
N GLY A 51 -17.06 1.91 11.30
CA GLY A 51 -16.30 2.97 11.99
C GLY A 51 -14.87 2.57 12.36
N LEU A 52 -14.34 1.49 11.77
CA LEU A 52 -12.96 1.07 11.97
C LEU A 52 -12.01 1.94 11.14
N ARG A 53 -10.83 2.19 11.69
CA ARG A 53 -9.72 2.72 10.90
C ARG A 53 -9.21 1.63 9.97
N VAL A 54 -8.83 2.02 8.75
CA VAL A 54 -8.41 1.05 7.75
C VAL A 54 -7.01 1.35 7.22
N GLY A 55 -6.18 0.30 7.20
CA GLY A 55 -4.95 0.23 6.41
C GLY A 55 -5.08 -0.78 5.27
N VAL A 56 -4.15 -0.75 4.33
CA VAL A 56 -4.13 -1.65 3.17
C VAL A 56 -2.75 -2.25 3.02
N TYR A 57 -2.66 -3.53 2.68
CA TYR A 57 -1.39 -4.19 2.41
C TYR A 57 -1.34 -4.88 1.05
N HIS A 58 -0.11 -5.04 0.55
CA HIS A 58 0.20 -5.73 -0.71
C HIS A 58 1.28 -6.78 -0.48
N TYR A 59 0.94 -8.04 -0.75
CA TYR A 59 1.87 -9.15 -0.60
C TYR A 59 2.83 -9.22 -1.79
N SER A 60 4.13 -9.32 -1.50
CA SER A 60 5.17 -9.23 -2.52
C SER A 60 5.65 -10.57 -3.05
N TYR A 61 5.58 -10.75 -4.37
CA TYR A 61 6.31 -11.78 -5.10
C TYR A 61 7.55 -11.23 -5.83
N ALA A 62 7.89 -9.96 -5.62
CA ALA A 62 9.02 -9.32 -6.29
C ALA A 62 10.33 -10.10 -6.10
N LEU A 63 11.04 -10.31 -7.20
CA LEU A 63 12.38 -10.91 -7.26
C LEU A 63 13.44 -9.88 -7.65
N THR A 64 13.00 -8.71 -8.13
CA THR A 64 13.85 -7.62 -8.58
C THR A 64 13.30 -6.28 -8.09
N VAL A 65 14.14 -5.26 -8.12
CA VAL A 65 13.74 -3.87 -7.84
C VAL A 65 12.60 -3.43 -8.77
N GLU A 66 12.66 -3.80 -10.05
CA GLU A 66 11.62 -3.41 -11.01
C GLU A 66 10.30 -4.13 -10.75
N ASP A 67 10.34 -5.40 -10.33
CA ASP A 67 9.11 -6.07 -9.88
C ASP A 67 8.47 -5.33 -8.70
N ALA A 68 9.26 -4.88 -7.73
CA ALA A 68 8.75 -4.13 -6.57
C ALA A 68 8.08 -2.82 -7.00
N ARG A 69 8.66 -2.08 -7.95
CA ARG A 69 8.03 -0.89 -8.53
C ARG A 69 6.73 -1.25 -9.23
N ALA A 70 6.70 -2.32 -10.02
CA ALA A 70 5.48 -2.79 -10.68
C ALA A 70 4.40 -3.22 -9.70
N GLU A 71 4.76 -3.89 -8.60
CA GLU A 71 3.83 -4.24 -7.51
C GLU A 71 3.29 -3.00 -6.80
N ALA A 72 4.13 -1.98 -6.56
CA ALA A 72 3.70 -0.71 -5.98
C ALA A 72 2.71 0.01 -6.91
N ARG A 73 2.99 0.05 -8.22
CA ARG A 73 2.04 0.58 -9.21
C ARG A 73 0.73 -0.19 -9.18
N HIS A 74 0.77 -1.52 -9.16
CA HIS A 74 -0.44 -2.34 -9.06
C HIS A 74 -1.25 -2.07 -7.76
N LEU A 75 -0.59 -1.88 -6.62
CA LEU A 75 -1.28 -1.45 -5.40
C LEU A 75 -1.97 -0.08 -5.58
N LEU A 76 -1.27 0.90 -6.15
CA LEU A 76 -1.81 2.23 -6.44
C LEU A 76 -3.03 2.16 -7.37
N ASP A 77 -3.02 1.22 -8.32
CA ASP A 77 -4.12 0.96 -9.24
C ASP A 77 -5.34 0.37 -8.52
N ILE A 78 -5.13 -0.53 -7.55
CA ILE A 78 -6.21 -1.10 -6.74
C ILE A 78 -6.83 -0.04 -5.82
N ILE A 79 -6.00 0.70 -5.08
CA ILE A 79 -6.52 1.68 -4.10
C ILE A 79 -7.10 2.91 -4.76
N ASN A 80 -6.57 3.26 -5.92
CA ASN A 80 -7.19 4.17 -6.85
C ASN A 80 -7.58 5.54 -6.25
N GLY A 81 -6.60 6.31 -5.77
CA GLY A 81 -6.85 7.64 -5.21
C GLY A 81 -7.38 7.64 -3.79
N ARG A 82 -7.91 6.53 -3.29
CA ARG A 82 -8.48 6.47 -1.94
C ARG A 82 -7.40 6.77 -0.91
N LYS A 83 -7.78 7.57 0.08
CA LYS A 83 -6.96 7.90 1.25
C LYS A 83 -7.33 6.96 2.39
N PHE A 84 -6.35 6.69 3.25
CA PHE A 84 -6.47 5.78 4.38
C PHE A 84 -5.91 6.43 5.63
N ASP A 85 -6.43 6.02 6.79
CA ASP A 85 -6.00 6.53 8.10
C ASP A 85 -4.63 5.99 8.53
N MET A 86 -4.12 4.99 7.80
CA MET A 86 -2.90 4.26 8.08
C MET A 86 -2.02 4.19 6.83
N PRO A 87 -0.70 3.95 6.98
CA PRO A 87 0.18 3.71 5.85
C PRO A 87 -0.29 2.57 4.93
N LEU A 88 0.17 2.61 3.69
CA LEU A 88 0.12 1.44 2.82
C LEU A 88 1.26 0.50 3.22
N TRP A 89 0.96 -0.78 3.38
CA TRP A 89 1.91 -1.76 3.89
C TRP A 89 2.45 -2.63 2.76
N PHE A 90 3.77 -2.66 2.63
CA PHE A 90 4.45 -3.65 1.83
C PHE A 90 4.72 -4.90 2.66
N ASP A 91 4.09 -6.01 2.28
CA ASP A 91 4.25 -7.30 2.94
C ASP A 91 5.38 -8.08 2.25
N MET A 92 6.54 -8.09 2.90
CA MET A 92 7.78 -8.69 2.42
C MET A 92 8.09 -9.97 3.21
N GLU A 93 7.78 -11.10 2.58
CA GLU A 93 8.03 -12.43 3.13
C GLU A 93 8.24 -13.47 2.02
N ASP A 94 8.43 -14.73 2.42
CA ASP A 94 8.48 -15.89 1.52
C ASP A 94 7.73 -17.08 2.10
N ALA A 95 6.54 -16.84 2.68
CA ALA A 95 5.79 -17.85 3.44
C ALA A 95 5.40 -19.09 2.60
N ASP A 96 5.15 -18.92 1.30
CA ASP A 96 4.87 -20.03 0.38
C ASP A 96 6.13 -20.57 -0.32
N GLY A 97 7.30 -19.99 -0.05
CA GLY A 97 8.58 -20.33 -0.63
C GLY A 97 8.74 -19.91 -2.10
N TYR A 98 7.88 -19.02 -2.63
CA TYR A 98 7.94 -18.57 -4.01
C TYR A 98 9.32 -18.05 -4.40
N LYS A 99 9.91 -17.13 -3.63
CA LYS A 99 11.21 -16.51 -3.94
C LYS A 99 12.31 -17.56 -3.93
N ALA A 100 12.34 -18.43 -2.91
CA ALA A 100 13.29 -19.54 -2.86
C ALA A 100 13.18 -20.48 -4.08
N LYS A 101 11.96 -20.85 -4.49
CA LYS A 101 11.70 -21.72 -5.65
C LYS A 101 12.10 -21.08 -6.99
N HIS A 102 12.17 -19.76 -7.05
CA HIS A 102 12.58 -19.01 -8.24
C HIS A 102 14.05 -18.56 -8.20
N GLY A 103 14.88 -19.20 -7.35
CA GLY A 103 16.32 -18.97 -7.32
C GLY A 103 16.71 -17.60 -6.75
N PHE A 104 15.83 -16.98 -5.97
CA PHE A 104 16.12 -15.70 -5.34
C PHE A 104 17.30 -15.81 -4.37
N THR A 105 18.23 -14.87 -4.46
CA THR A 105 19.37 -14.79 -3.55
C THR A 105 19.02 -13.93 -2.35
N PHE A 106 18.70 -14.58 -1.23
CA PHE A 106 18.44 -13.89 0.04
C PHE A 106 19.72 -13.26 0.59
N SER A 107 19.68 -11.95 0.72
CA SER A 107 20.72 -11.14 1.34
C SER A 107 20.06 -9.85 1.82
N TRP A 108 20.69 -9.17 2.79
CA TRP A 108 20.25 -7.82 3.13
C TRP A 108 20.12 -6.99 1.87
N SER A 109 21.15 -6.97 1.02
CA SER A 109 21.25 -5.99 -0.08
C SER A 109 20.09 -6.13 -1.05
N ASN A 110 19.73 -7.36 -1.39
CA ASN A 110 18.67 -7.61 -2.35
C ASN A 110 17.29 -7.31 -1.75
N ILE A 111 16.99 -7.83 -0.56
CA ILE A 111 15.70 -7.61 0.07
C ILE A 111 15.48 -6.13 0.40
N SER A 112 16.48 -5.46 0.98
CA SER A 112 16.38 -4.03 1.31
C SER A 112 16.20 -3.16 0.06
N ALA A 113 16.90 -3.46 -1.05
CA ALA A 113 16.73 -2.71 -2.29
C ALA A 113 15.33 -2.87 -2.91
N ILE A 114 14.78 -4.10 -2.89
CA ILE A 114 13.42 -4.40 -3.35
C ILE A 114 12.40 -3.67 -2.47
N THR A 115 12.53 -3.79 -1.16
CA THR A 115 11.64 -3.15 -0.19
C THR A 115 11.68 -1.62 -0.31
N GLN A 116 12.87 -1.02 -0.40
CA GLN A 116 13.00 0.44 -0.55
C GLN A 116 12.37 0.93 -1.85
N ALA A 117 12.52 0.19 -2.96
CA ALA A 117 11.95 0.58 -4.24
C ALA A 117 10.40 0.61 -4.22
N PHE A 118 9.77 -0.32 -3.51
CA PHE A 118 8.32 -0.28 -3.29
C PHE A 118 7.94 0.96 -2.47
N ILE A 119 8.59 1.18 -1.32
CA ILE A 119 8.36 2.33 -0.43
C ILE A 119 8.47 3.64 -1.20
N ASP A 120 9.58 3.84 -1.93
CA ASP A 120 9.85 5.08 -2.67
C ASP A 120 8.79 5.32 -3.73
N THR A 121 8.31 4.27 -4.40
CA THR A 121 7.25 4.38 -5.43
C THR A 121 5.92 4.80 -4.81
N ILE A 122 5.56 4.25 -3.64
CA ILE A 122 4.36 4.64 -2.90
C ILE A 122 4.47 6.07 -2.34
N ARG A 123 5.63 6.44 -1.80
CA ARG A 123 5.91 7.80 -1.32
C ARG A 123 5.87 8.83 -2.44
N ALA A 124 6.43 8.51 -3.60
CA ALA A 124 6.32 9.33 -4.80
C ALA A 124 4.87 9.50 -5.24
N ALA A 125 3.96 8.58 -4.88
CA ALA A 125 2.52 8.72 -5.11
C ALA A 125 1.79 9.57 -4.05
N GLY A 126 2.49 10.10 -3.04
CA GLY A 126 1.91 10.94 -1.99
C GLY A 126 1.27 10.15 -0.85
N TYR A 127 1.71 8.92 -0.62
CA TYR A 127 1.27 8.07 0.49
C TYR A 127 2.42 7.73 1.42
N GLN A 128 2.13 7.63 2.72
CA GLN A 128 3.04 6.96 3.64
C GLN A 128 3.09 5.46 3.32
N CYS A 129 4.29 4.88 3.38
CA CYS A 129 4.51 3.46 3.17
C CYS A 129 5.28 2.84 4.34
N GLY A 130 4.66 1.82 4.94
CA GLY A 130 5.28 0.98 5.95
C GLY A 130 5.66 -0.39 5.40
N VAL A 131 6.44 -1.14 6.17
CA VAL A 131 6.83 -2.51 5.84
C VAL A 131 6.31 -3.47 6.89
N TYR A 132 5.69 -4.53 6.42
CA TYR A 132 5.42 -5.73 7.21
C TYR A 132 6.48 -6.79 6.93
N ALA A 133 7.00 -7.38 8.00
CA ALA A 133 7.80 -8.60 7.93
C ALA A 133 7.88 -9.27 9.31
N SER A 134 8.33 -10.53 9.33
CA SER A 134 8.67 -11.21 10.58
C SER A 134 9.93 -10.63 11.23
N LYS A 135 10.07 -10.83 12.55
CA LYS A 135 11.27 -10.41 13.30
C LYS A 135 12.57 -10.87 12.63
N SER A 136 12.66 -12.13 12.18
CA SER A 136 13.89 -12.64 11.55
C SER A 136 14.19 -11.90 10.25
N TRP A 137 13.19 -11.56 9.46
CA TRP A 137 13.38 -10.78 8.24
C TRP A 137 13.89 -9.36 8.51
N PHE A 138 13.39 -8.71 9.58
CA PHE A 138 13.92 -7.42 10.00
C PHE A 138 15.36 -7.50 10.52
N ASP A 139 15.71 -8.54 11.28
CA ASP A 139 17.07 -8.70 11.80
C ASP A 139 18.07 -9.03 10.68
N ASP A 140 17.68 -9.92 9.75
CA ASP A 140 18.61 -10.55 8.81
C ASP A 140 18.65 -9.85 7.44
N TYR A 141 17.54 -9.26 6.98
CA TYR A 141 17.39 -8.87 5.57
C TYR A 141 16.92 -7.43 5.32
N ILE A 142 16.13 -6.82 6.21
CA ILE A 142 15.46 -5.55 5.93
C ILE A 142 16.12 -4.40 6.67
N LYS A 143 16.71 -3.47 5.90
CA LYS A 143 17.24 -2.18 6.37
C LYS A 143 16.82 -1.11 5.38
N VAL A 144 15.73 -0.42 5.71
CA VAL A 144 15.08 0.54 4.84
C VAL A 144 14.67 1.78 5.61
N ASP A 145 14.49 2.88 4.89
CA ASP A 145 13.82 4.07 5.38
C ASP A 145 12.32 3.93 5.05
N ALA A 146 11.55 3.41 6.01
CA ALA A 146 10.11 3.25 5.93
C ALA A 146 9.40 4.21 6.90
N ASP A 147 8.17 4.62 6.57
CA ASP A 147 7.39 5.52 7.42
C ASP A 147 6.89 4.82 8.69
N ALA A 148 6.72 3.49 8.63
CA ALA A 148 6.27 2.68 9.74
C ALA A 148 6.73 1.22 9.61
N ILE A 149 6.84 0.53 10.75
CA ILE A 149 7.19 -0.89 10.81
C ILE A 149 6.05 -1.70 11.44
N TRP A 150 5.58 -2.71 10.71
CA TRP A 150 4.63 -3.70 11.15
C TRP A 150 5.35 -5.03 11.39
N LEU A 151 5.63 -5.32 12.65
CA LEU A 151 6.43 -6.45 13.10
C LEU A 151 5.55 -7.69 13.31
N ALA A 152 5.84 -8.78 12.62
CA ALA A 152 5.30 -10.10 12.98
C ALA A 152 6.21 -10.82 13.98
N GLN A 153 5.66 -11.09 15.17
CA GLN A 153 6.32 -11.92 16.17
C GLN A 153 5.27 -12.55 17.10
N TRP A 154 4.91 -13.80 16.87
CA TRP A 154 3.90 -14.50 17.66
C TRP A 154 4.47 -14.97 19.00
N ALA A 155 4.45 -14.09 20.00
CA ALA A 155 5.00 -14.30 21.32
C ALA A 155 4.17 -13.56 22.38
N SER A 156 4.43 -13.82 23.67
CA SER A 156 3.75 -13.09 24.75
C SER A 156 4.15 -11.62 24.85
N LYS A 157 5.32 -11.25 24.32
CA LYS A 157 5.80 -9.87 24.17
C LYS A 157 6.82 -9.78 23.02
N PRO A 158 6.94 -8.62 22.34
CA PRO A 158 7.99 -8.41 21.35
C PRO A 158 9.38 -8.51 21.97
N THR A 159 10.31 -9.12 21.25
CA THR A 159 11.75 -9.11 21.59
C THR A 159 12.61 -8.48 20.50
N TYR A 160 11.99 -7.99 19.42
CA TYR A 160 12.65 -7.13 18.45
C TYR A 160 13.13 -5.85 19.13
N THR A 161 14.39 -5.49 18.89
CA THR A 161 15.04 -4.32 19.53
C THR A 161 14.95 -3.06 18.69
N GLY A 162 14.56 -3.17 17.42
CA GLY A 162 14.29 -2.03 16.56
C GLY A 162 12.96 -1.34 16.89
N LYS A 163 12.76 -0.14 16.34
CA LYS A 163 11.47 0.55 16.43
C LYS A 163 10.43 -0.23 15.62
N PHE A 164 9.22 -0.34 16.17
CA PHE A 164 8.04 -0.81 15.46
C PHE A 164 6.79 -0.04 15.91
N ASP A 165 5.80 0.02 15.03
CA ASP A 165 4.59 0.81 15.19
C ASP A 165 3.35 -0.08 15.30
N VAL A 166 3.38 -1.23 14.61
CA VAL A 166 2.36 -2.28 14.69
C VAL A 166 3.03 -3.61 15.03
N TRP A 167 2.38 -4.41 15.87
CA TRP A 167 2.83 -5.75 16.22
C TRP A 167 1.74 -6.76 15.87
N GLN A 168 1.99 -7.63 14.89
CA GLN A 168 1.20 -8.83 14.67
C GLN A 168 1.60 -9.87 15.73
N ASN A 169 0.71 -10.09 16.70
CA ASN A 169 0.99 -10.86 17.90
C ASN A 169 0.47 -12.31 17.83
N SER A 170 -0.33 -12.66 16.83
CA SER A 170 -0.85 -14.01 16.62
C SER A 170 -1.33 -14.20 15.18
N ASP A 171 -1.22 -15.43 14.67
CA ASP A 171 -1.83 -15.95 13.43
C ASP A 171 -3.15 -16.71 13.67
N SER A 172 -3.55 -16.80 14.95
CA SER A 172 -4.55 -17.75 15.41
C SER A 172 -5.45 -17.16 16.49
N GLY A 173 -5.65 -15.85 16.44
CA GLY A 173 -6.61 -15.15 17.28
C GLY A 173 -8.06 -15.45 16.92
N THR A 174 -8.95 -15.00 17.81
CA THR A 174 -10.40 -15.12 17.65
C THR A 174 -11.02 -13.74 17.87
N VAL A 175 -11.76 -13.24 16.88
CA VAL A 175 -12.48 -11.97 16.94
C VAL A 175 -13.95 -12.20 16.61
N PRO A 176 -14.91 -11.65 17.40
CA PRO A 176 -16.33 -11.74 17.09
C PRO A 176 -16.61 -11.31 15.64
N GLY A 177 -17.44 -12.07 14.94
CA GLY A 177 -17.79 -11.77 13.54
C GLY A 177 -16.80 -12.28 12.49
N VAL A 178 -15.63 -12.79 12.87
CA VAL A 178 -14.73 -13.51 11.96
C VAL A 178 -14.92 -15.02 12.14
N THR A 179 -15.05 -15.75 11.04
CA THR A 179 -15.16 -17.22 11.10
C THR A 179 -13.77 -17.84 11.17
N GLY A 180 -13.53 -18.67 12.18
CA GLY A 180 -12.25 -19.36 12.35
C GLY A 180 -11.17 -18.48 12.95
N LYS A 181 -9.91 -18.75 12.59
CA LYS A 181 -8.73 -18.03 13.06
C LYS A 181 -8.51 -16.75 12.27
N VAL A 182 -7.96 -15.74 12.94
CA VAL A 182 -7.57 -14.48 12.31
C VAL A 182 -6.30 -13.92 12.94
N ASP A 183 -5.52 -13.25 12.11
CA ASP A 183 -4.30 -12.58 12.53
C ASP A 183 -4.66 -11.37 13.39
N THR A 184 -4.03 -11.23 14.56
CA THR A 184 -4.30 -10.13 15.49
C THR A 184 -3.12 -9.20 15.62
N ASN A 185 -3.44 -7.93 15.82
CA ASN A 185 -2.48 -6.85 15.81
C ASN A 185 -2.66 -5.90 17.00
N VAL A 186 -1.54 -5.33 17.45
CA VAL A 186 -1.50 -4.22 18.41
C VAL A 186 -0.82 -3.03 17.74
N LEU A 187 -1.55 -1.92 17.65
CA LEU A 187 -1.05 -0.65 17.14
C LEU A 187 -0.61 0.26 18.29
N TYR A 188 0.64 0.75 18.20
CA TYR A 188 1.29 1.62 19.18
C TYR A 188 1.39 3.08 18.72
N THR A 189 1.33 3.33 17.41
CA THR A 189 1.48 4.66 16.81
C THR A 189 0.14 5.17 16.28
N GLU A 190 -0.14 6.46 16.47
CA GLU A 190 -1.31 7.12 15.89
C GLU A 190 -0.92 7.79 14.56
N PHE A 191 -1.30 7.18 13.44
CA PHE A 191 -0.96 7.68 12.10
C PHE A 191 -1.89 8.80 11.60
N TRP A 192 -3.10 8.90 12.14
CA TRP A 192 -4.18 9.78 11.69
C TRP A 192 -4.21 11.15 12.38
N LYS A 193 -3.08 11.62 12.93
CA LYS A 193 -3.01 13.02 13.38
C LYS A 193 -2.97 13.90 12.15
N LYS A 194 -4.01 14.73 11.95
CA LYS A 194 -4.06 15.75 10.89
C LYS A 194 -2.72 16.47 10.84
N GLN A 195 -1.95 16.22 9.79
CA GLN A 195 -1.03 17.23 9.31
C GLN A 195 -1.90 18.29 8.65
N GLU A 196 -1.64 19.56 8.95
CA GLU A 196 -2.18 20.64 8.13
C GLU A 196 -1.67 20.39 6.71
N GLU A 197 -2.55 19.95 5.82
CA GLU A 197 -2.20 19.74 4.42
C GLU A 197 -1.86 21.10 3.81
N GLU A 198 -0.57 21.44 3.76
CA GLU A 198 -0.10 22.38 2.76
C GLU A 198 -0.19 21.65 1.42
N GLU A 199 -1.19 21.99 0.60
CA GLU A 199 -1.26 21.57 -0.79
C GLU A 199 -0.04 22.11 -1.53
N GLU A 200 1.05 21.32 -1.55
CA GLU A 200 2.28 21.73 -2.20
C GLU A 200 2.14 21.56 -3.72
N MET A 201 2.11 22.70 -4.42
CA MET A 201 2.23 22.74 -5.87
C MET A 201 3.59 22.17 -6.30
N LYS A 202 3.60 20.98 -6.91
CA LYS A 202 4.79 20.40 -7.53
C LYS A 202 4.84 20.76 -9.01
N VAL A 203 5.98 21.31 -9.43
CA VAL A 203 6.25 21.66 -10.82
C VAL A 203 7.08 20.56 -11.45
N TYR A 204 6.58 19.98 -12.55
CA TYR A 204 7.32 19.00 -13.34
C TYR A 204 7.74 19.65 -14.65
N THR A 205 8.93 19.39 -15.16
CA THR A 205 9.35 19.90 -16.48
C THR A 205 9.18 18.86 -17.58
N HIS A 206 9.19 17.57 -17.25
CA HIS A 206 8.94 16.46 -18.17
C HIS A 206 8.19 15.35 -17.44
N THR A 207 7.48 14.50 -18.19
CA THR A 207 6.72 13.38 -17.61
C THR A 207 7.60 12.34 -16.93
N ASP A 208 8.87 12.21 -17.32
CA ASP A 208 9.84 11.32 -16.66
C ASP A 208 10.20 11.73 -15.22
N GLN A 209 9.91 12.99 -14.84
CA GLN A 209 10.02 13.48 -13.47
C GLN A 209 8.77 13.18 -12.64
N MET A 210 7.66 12.83 -13.28
CA MET A 210 6.46 12.37 -12.59
C MET A 210 6.67 10.94 -12.09
N PRO A 211 5.92 10.50 -11.07
CA PRO A 211 5.95 9.10 -10.66
C PRO A 211 5.64 8.17 -11.83
N ASP A 212 6.35 7.05 -11.97
CA ASP A 212 6.23 6.08 -13.08
C ASP A 212 4.78 5.72 -13.43
N TRP A 213 3.89 5.59 -12.43
CA TRP A 213 2.48 5.26 -12.63
C TRP A 213 1.66 6.37 -13.31
N ALA A 214 2.13 7.61 -13.26
CA ALA A 214 1.47 8.76 -13.87
C ALA A 214 1.99 9.09 -15.27
N GLN A 215 3.22 8.65 -15.59
CA GLN A 215 3.92 9.15 -16.77
C GLN A 215 3.17 8.88 -18.08
N ASP A 216 2.65 7.66 -18.29
CA ASP A 216 1.95 7.31 -19.53
C ASP A 216 0.66 8.12 -19.72
N THR A 217 -0.18 8.18 -18.68
CA THR A 217 -1.40 8.99 -18.72
C THR A 217 -1.07 10.45 -18.97
N PHE A 218 -0.12 11.03 -18.24
CA PHE A 218 0.23 12.44 -18.40
C PHE A 218 0.89 12.73 -19.74
N TYR A 219 1.70 11.81 -20.26
CA TYR A 219 2.22 11.89 -21.63
C TYR A 219 1.08 11.98 -22.65
N ARG A 220 0.06 11.11 -22.54
CA ARG A 220 -1.13 11.15 -23.42
C ARG A 220 -1.96 12.41 -23.23
N LEU A 221 -2.19 12.84 -21.99
CA LEU A 221 -2.95 14.05 -21.67
C LEU A 221 -2.28 15.32 -22.21
N ILE A 222 -0.95 15.41 -22.12
CA ILE A 222 -0.17 16.52 -22.69
C ILE A 222 -0.21 16.47 -24.21
N ALA A 223 0.04 15.30 -24.82
CA ALA A 223 -0.04 15.13 -26.27
C ALA A 223 -1.44 15.45 -26.81
N ALA A 224 -2.48 15.20 -26.01
CA ALA A 224 -3.85 15.54 -26.34
C ALA A 224 -4.20 17.02 -26.09
N GLY A 225 -3.35 17.80 -25.43
CA GLY A 225 -3.60 19.21 -25.07
C GLY A 225 -4.57 19.41 -23.90
N VAL A 226 -4.87 18.35 -23.14
CA VAL A 226 -5.72 18.40 -21.94
C VAL A 226 -4.93 19.01 -20.78
N VAL A 227 -3.70 18.54 -20.56
CA VAL A 227 -2.77 19.13 -19.61
C VAL A 227 -1.87 20.08 -20.37
N LYS A 228 -1.83 21.34 -19.93
CA LYS A 228 -1.02 22.38 -20.58
C LYS A 228 0.40 22.39 -20.01
N VAL A 229 1.34 22.55 -20.91
CA VAL A 229 2.72 22.91 -20.61
C VAL A 229 2.84 24.42 -20.76
N ASP A 230 3.47 25.09 -19.80
CA ASP A 230 3.64 26.53 -19.85
C ASP A 230 4.74 26.98 -20.84
N ALA A 231 4.95 28.29 -20.93
CA ALA A 231 5.92 28.87 -21.86
C ALA A 231 7.39 28.48 -21.58
N LYS A 232 7.68 27.93 -20.40
CA LYS A 232 9.01 27.43 -20.02
C LYS A 232 9.19 25.94 -20.25
N GLY A 233 8.14 25.23 -20.67
CA GLY A 233 8.15 23.77 -20.74
C GLY A 233 7.71 23.09 -19.43
N GLU A 234 7.13 23.82 -18.48
CA GLU A 234 6.74 23.27 -17.18
C GLU A 234 5.28 22.80 -17.19
N ILE A 235 5.06 21.58 -16.68
CA ILE A 235 3.77 20.98 -16.36
C ILE A 235 3.42 21.36 -14.92
N ASN A 236 2.52 22.33 -14.79
CA ASN A 236 2.02 22.81 -13.50
C ASN A 236 0.77 22.00 -13.13
N VAL A 237 0.94 20.98 -12.28
CA VAL A 237 -0.15 20.16 -11.79
C VAL A 237 0.01 19.91 -10.30
N GLU A 238 -1.07 20.09 -9.54
CA GLU A 238 -1.07 19.71 -8.13
C GLU A 238 -0.74 18.22 -8.00
N HIS A 239 0.17 17.88 -7.10
CA HIS A 239 0.57 16.48 -6.91
C HIS A 239 -0.64 15.59 -6.53
N SER A 240 -1.56 16.16 -5.76
CA SER A 240 -2.84 15.57 -5.38
C SER A 240 -3.75 15.27 -6.59
N ALA A 241 -3.61 16.00 -7.70
CA ALA A 241 -4.42 15.84 -8.91
C ALA A 241 -3.90 14.74 -9.85
N LEU A 242 -2.65 14.29 -9.68
CA LEU A 242 -2.06 13.24 -10.53
C LEU A 242 -2.89 11.95 -10.48
N GLN A 243 -3.19 11.48 -9.28
CA GLN A 243 -3.84 10.20 -9.08
C GLN A 243 -5.32 10.17 -9.52
N PRO A 244 -6.16 11.17 -9.20
CA PRO A 244 -7.51 11.25 -9.75
C PRO A 244 -7.54 11.26 -11.29
N MET A 245 -6.60 11.93 -11.95
CA MET A 245 -6.55 11.97 -13.41
C MET A 245 -6.13 10.63 -14.03
N VAL A 246 -5.12 9.95 -13.46
CA VAL A 246 -4.74 8.59 -13.88
C VAL A 246 -5.88 7.60 -13.67
N TYR A 247 -6.63 7.74 -12.58
CA TYR A 247 -7.80 6.91 -12.38
C TYR A 247 -8.87 7.14 -13.45
N LEU A 248 -9.25 8.40 -13.64
CA LEU A 248 -10.33 8.73 -14.56
C LEU A 248 -9.98 8.27 -15.98
N ASP A 249 -8.69 8.30 -16.34
CA ASP A 249 -8.16 7.72 -17.55
C ASP A 249 -8.33 6.22 -17.67
N ARG A 250 -8.07 5.46 -16.60
CA ARG A 250 -8.34 4.02 -16.60
C ARG A 250 -9.82 3.68 -16.68
N LEU A 251 -10.69 4.47 -16.05
CA LEU A 251 -12.15 4.30 -16.22
C LEU A 251 -12.62 4.53 -17.65
N CYS A 252 -11.84 5.29 -18.42
CA CYS A 252 -12.07 5.56 -19.83
C CYS A 252 -11.27 4.63 -20.75
N ASP A 253 -10.76 3.50 -20.23
CA ASP A 253 -9.91 2.57 -20.99
C ASP A 253 -8.68 3.24 -21.64
N GLY A 254 -8.10 4.24 -20.98
CA GLY A 254 -6.96 5.02 -21.49
C GLY A 254 -7.34 6.12 -22.47
N HIS A 255 -8.60 6.56 -22.46
CA HIS A 255 -9.13 7.55 -23.39
C HIS A 255 -9.83 8.74 -22.72
N ILE A 256 -9.37 9.16 -21.53
CA ILE A 256 -9.96 10.33 -20.84
C ILE A 256 -9.95 11.60 -21.71
N GLU A 257 -8.98 11.73 -22.60
CA GLU A 257 -8.87 12.88 -23.49
C GLU A 257 -10.07 13.01 -24.43
N GLN A 258 -10.78 11.92 -24.70
CA GLN A 258 -12.00 11.93 -25.50
C GLN A 258 -13.19 12.52 -24.73
N LEU A 259 -13.18 12.46 -23.40
CA LEU A 259 -14.18 13.08 -22.54
C LEU A 259 -13.88 14.56 -22.27
N LEU A 260 -12.62 14.90 -22.05
CA LEU A 260 -12.19 16.25 -21.65
C LEU A 260 -12.07 17.26 -22.80
N LYS A 261 -12.21 16.81 -24.05
CA LYS A 261 -12.18 17.66 -25.26
C LYS A 261 -13.56 18.20 -25.69
N ARG A 262 -14.61 18.04 -24.87
CA ARG A 262 -15.95 18.61 -25.10
C ARG A 262 -16.12 19.90 -24.31
#